data_AF-A0A813J0W8-F1
#
_entry.id   AF-A0A813J0W8-F1
#
_cell.length_a   1.000
_cell.length_b   1.000
_cell.length_c   1.000
_cell.angle_alpha   90.00
_cell.angle_beta   90.00
_cell.angle_gamma   90.00
#
_symmetry.space_group_name_H-M   'P 1'
#
loop_
_entity.id
_entity.type
_entity.pdbx_description
1 polymer ?
#
loop_
_entity_poly.entity_id
_entity_poly.type
_entity_poly.pdbx_seq_one_letter_code
_entity_poly.pdbx_strand_id
1 'polypeptide(L)'
;VGVLQNEASLRDSVWASFKRCCDAAHEPPSTLSEALQESNVACLRVLSSRVMPEMFNAYVKIYTENEGQDASRVSHSRQLALGAVSSFAQVCEPVFVGSLFKTLVAKWLKATTGEAPPTEAPALGDLANTLVPHLPAELLELALKVFGPALKSATPNSGSEEEKLLAANVQKAAYRAICNVIRHPAAATGGLGDAAKVISLWSALK
;
A
#
# COMPACT_ATOMS: atom_id res chain seq x y z
N VAL A 1 -11.97 15.06 3.83
CA VAL A 1 -11.65 15.27 2.40
C VAL A 1 -11.04 16.64 2.15
N GLY A 2 -11.75 17.76 2.40
CA GLY A 2 -11.18 19.11 2.20
C GLY A 2 -9.83 19.32 2.89
N VAL A 3 -9.71 18.93 4.16
CA VAL A 3 -8.44 18.99 4.92
C VAL A 3 -7.33 18.16 4.26
N LEU A 4 -7.63 16.95 3.79
CA LEU A 4 -6.64 16.08 3.14
C LEU A 4 -6.09 16.67 1.84
N GLN A 5 -6.96 17.29 1.05
CA GLN A 5 -6.59 17.85 -0.25
C GLN A 5 -5.85 19.19 -0.10
N ASN A 6 -6.31 20.04 0.82
CA ASN A 6 -5.98 21.46 0.84
C ASN A 6 -5.08 21.88 2.02
N GLU A 7 -5.06 21.14 3.12
CA GLU A 7 -4.40 21.56 4.37
C GLU A 7 -3.28 20.59 4.76
N ALA A 8 -2.10 20.75 4.13
CA ALA A 8 -0.96 19.87 4.32
C ALA A 8 -0.53 19.72 5.80
N SER A 9 -0.64 20.79 6.60
CA SER A 9 -0.29 20.80 8.03
C SER A 9 -1.17 19.91 8.90
N LEU A 10 -2.39 19.59 8.46
CA LEU A 10 -3.36 18.79 9.23
C LEU A 10 -3.50 17.35 8.72
N ARG A 11 -2.87 17.00 7.59
CA ARG A 11 -2.95 15.65 7.00
C ARG A 11 -2.58 14.55 7.99
N ASP A 12 -1.49 14.73 8.74
CA ASP A 12 -1.00 13.75 9.72
C ASP A 12 -2.02 13.48 10.83
N SER A 13 -2.72 14.52 11.31
CA SER A 13 -3.78 14.38 12.30
C SER A 13 -4.97 13.59 11.75
N VAL A 14 -5.30 13.77 10.47
CA VAL A 14 -6.36 13.00 9.81
C VAL A 14 -5.93 11.54 9.66
N TRP A 15 -4.71 11.25 9.20
CA TRP A 15 -4.17 9.88 9.12
C TRP A 15 -4.18 9.17 10.48
N ALA A 16 -3.63 9.82 11.50
CA ALA A 16 -3.58 9.26 12.84
C ALA A 16 -4.98 9.02 13.43
N SER A 17 -5.94 9.91 13.17
CA SER A 17 -7.30 9.75 13.67
C SER A 17 -8.04 8.63 12.94
N PHE A 18 -7.91 8.56 11.61
CA PHE A 18 -8.52 7.49 10.82
C PHE A 18 -7.95 6.12 11.20
N LYS A 19 -6.62 6.02 11.36
CA LYS A 19 -5.96 4.82 11.85
C LYS A 19 -6.53 4.39 13.20
N ARG A 20 -6.60 5.29 14.19
CA ARG A 20 -7.15 5.00 15.52
C ARG A 20 -8.59 4.51 15.46
N CYS A 21 -9.43 5.11 14.61
CA CYS A 21 -10.81 4.65 14.44
C CYS A 21 -10.87 3.22 13.89
N CYS A 22 -10.01 2.89 12.92
CA CYS A 22 -9.95 1.54 12.36
C CYS A 22 -9.39 0.54 13.39
N ASP A 23 -8.32 0.90 14.10
CA ASP A 23 -7.73 0.05 15.15
C ASP A 23 -8.76 -0.25 16.25
N ALA A 24 -9.48 0.76 16.74
CA ALA A 24 -10.51 0.58 17.77
C ALA A 24 -11.74 -0.20 17.29
N ALA A 25 -12.00 -0.20 15.98
CA ALA A 25 -13.05 -1.04 15.40
C ALA A 25 -12.59 -2.49 15.18
N HIS A 26 -11.29 -2.72 14.98
CA HIS A 26 -10.70 -4.04 14.86
C HIS A 26 -10.52 -4.71 16.23
N GLU A 27 -9.93 -3.97 17.18
CA GLU A 27 -9.62 -4.41 18.55
C GLU A 27 -10.22 -3.39 19.54
N PRO A 28 -11.48 -3.60 19.97
CA PRO A 28 -12.18 -2.65 20.83
C PRO A 28 -11.50 -2.49 22.20
N PRO A 29 -11.15 -1.27 22.63
CA PRO A 29 -10.40 -1.05 23.88
C PRO A 29 -11.26 -1.17 25.16
N SER A 30 -12.57 -1.33 25.03
CA SER A 30 -13.51 -1.38 26.15
C SER A 30 -14.78 -2.13 25.78
N THR A 31 -15.51 -2.59 26.81
CA THR A 31 -16.82 -3.26 26.66
C THR A 31 -17.86 -2.40 25.93
N LEU A 32 -17.84 -1.07 26.15
CA LEU A 32 -18.69 -0.14 25.41
C LEU A 32 -18.33 -0.09 23.92
N SER A 33 -17.03 -0.10 23.60
CA SER A 33 -16.57 -0.08 22.22
C SER A 33 -16.88 -1.39 21.50
N GLU A 34 -16.79 -2.51 22.22
CA GLU A 34 -17.18 -3.84 21.75
C GLU A 34 -18.68 -3.89 21.42
N ALA A 35 -19.53 -3.37 22.31
CA ALA A 35 -20.98 -3.25 22.06
C ALA A 35 -21.34 -2.39 20.83
N LEU A 36 -20.45 -1.49 20.41
CA LEU A 36 -20.63 -0.61 19.27
C LEU A 36 -19.83 -1.05 18.03
N GLN A 37 -19.10 -2.17 18.09
CA GLN A 37 -18.12 -2.56 17.09
C GLN A 37 -18.74 -2.67 15.69
N GLU A 38 -19.86 -3.40 15.56
CA GLU A 38 -20.54 -3.59 14.27
C GLU A 38 -21.00 -2.26 13.66
N SER A 39 -21.56 -1.36 14.47
CA SER A 39 -22.00 -0.03 14.04
C SER A 39 -20.82 0.84 13.59
N ASN A 40 -19.72 0.80 14.34
CA ASN A 40 -18.49 1.52 14.01
C ASN A 40 -17.89 1.02 12.68
N VAL A 41 -17.82 -0.30 12.50
CA VAL A 41 -17.34 -0.92 11.25
C VAL A 41 -18.26 -0.53 10.08
N ALA A 42 -19.58 -0.57 10.25
CA ALA A 42 -20.52 -0.17 9.21
C ALA A 42 -20.35 1.30 8.81
N CYS A 43 -20.19 2.20 9.79
CA CYS A 43 -19.92 3.62 9.55
C CYS A 43 -18.61 3.83 8.78
N LEU A 44 -17.54 3.17 9.21
CA LEU A 44 -16.23 3.22 8.52
C LEU A 44 -16.32 2.73 7.08
N ARG A 45 -17.04 1.61 6.82
CA ARG A 45 -17.27 1.11 5.46
C ARG A 45 -17.95 2.16 4.57
N VAL A 46 -19.03 2.78 5.05
CA VAL A 46 -19.75 3.82 4.28
C VAL A 46 -18.84 5.01 3.97
N LEU A 47 -18.13 5.53 4.97
CA LEU A 47 -17.26 6.69 4.82
C LEU A 47 -16.08 6.40 3.88
N SER A 48 -15.53 5.19 3.96
CA SER A 48 -14.31 4.83 3.25
C SER A 48 -14.42 4.85 1.74
N SER A 49 -15.58 4.51 1.18
CA SER A 49 -15.83 4.57 -0.26
C SER A 49 -15.52 5.95 -0.86
N ARG A 50 -15.71 7.01 -0.05
CA ARG A 50 -15.43 8.40 -0.42
C ARG A 50 -14.06 8.88 0.06
N VAL A 51 -13.64 8.44 1.24
CA VAL A 51 -12.41 8.96 1.87
C VAL A 51 -11.17 8.29 1.29
N MET A 52 -11.17 6.97 1.09
CA MET A 52 -9.97 6.21 0.69
C MET A 52 -9.36 6.63 -0.65
N PRO A 53 -10.14 6.87 -1.73
CA PRO A 53 -9.56 7.40 -2.96
C PRO A 53 -8.83 8.72 -2.74
N GLU A 54 -9.39 9.59 -1.90
CA GLU A 54 -8.76 10.86 -1.53
C GLU A 54 -7.53 10.67 -0.65
N MET A 55 -7.51 9.63 0.19
CA MET A 55 -6.31 9.27 0.95
C MET A 55 -5.18 8.81 0.04
N PHE A 56 -5.49 7.98 -0.96
CA PHE A 56 -4.50 7.53 -1.95
C PHE A 56 -3.99 8.70 -2.78
N ASN A 57 -4.87 9.56 -3.28
CA ASN A 57 -4.47 10.75 -4.04
C ASN A 57 -3.59 11.68 -3.20
N ALA A 58 -3.96 11.93 -1.94
CA ALA A 58 -3.15 12.75 -1.03
C ALA A 58 -1.78 12.10 -0.73
N TYR A 59 -1.71 10.78 -0.60
CA TYR A 59 -0.44 10.07 -0.41
C TYR A 59 0.47 10.18 -1.63
N VAL A 60 -0.06 9.96 -2.85
CA VAL A 60 0.70 10.12 -4.10
C VAL A 60 1.20 11.55 -4.21
N LYS A 61 0.34 12.54 -3.93
CA LYS A 61 0.68 13.97 -3.90
C LYS A 61 1.81 14.29 -2.90
N ILE A 62 1.76 13.76 -1.67
CA ILE A 62 2.86 13.86 -0.69
C ILE A 62 4.15 13.23 -1.24
N TYR A 63 4.04 12.16 -2.04
CA TYR A 63 5.23 11.54 -2.60
C TYR A 63 5.93 12.44 -3.63
N THR A 64 5.15 13.14 -4.44
CA THR A 64 5.63 14.00 -5.54
C THR A 64 5.99 15.43 -5.12
N GLU A 65 5.34 15.99 -4.09
CA GLU A 65 5.49 17.41 -3.68
C GLU A 65 6.73 17.71 -2.82
N ASN A 66 7.49 16.70 -2.39
CA ASN A 66 8.43 16.85 -1.27
C ASN A 66 9.88 17.18 -1.65
N GLU A 67 10.11 17.89 -2.75
CA GLU A 67 11.40 18.53 -2.99
C GLU A 67 11.68 19.62 -1.93
N GLY A 68 12.81 19.53 -1.24
CA GLY A 68 13.26 20.55 -0.27
C GLY A 68 12.65 20.47 1.13
N GLN A 69 11.83 19.46 1.44
CA GLN A 69 11.31 19.23 2.80
C GLN A 69 12.21 18.31 3.63
N ASP A 70 12.13 18.42 4.97
CA ASP A 70 12.86 17.55 5.90
C ASP A 70 12.46 16.07 5.68
N ALA A 71 13.43 15.28 5.21
CA ALA A 71 13.25 13.88 4.88
C ALA A 71 12.69 13.04 6.05
N SER A 72 12.99 13.42 7.30
CA SER A 72 12.49 12.73 8.48
C SER A 72 10.98 12.93 8.67
N ARG A 73 10.50 14.16 8.48
CA ARG A 73 9.08 14.52 8.57
C ARG A 73 8.28 13.92 7.42
N VAL A 74 8.81 13.97 6.21
CA VAL A 74 8.21 13.34 5.03
C VAL A 74 8.05 11.83 5.23
N SER A 75 9.08 11.18 5.77
CA SER A 75 9.04 9.76 6.12
C SER A 75 7.96 9.45 7.16
N HIS A 76 7.86 10.27 8.22
CA HIS A 76 6.84 10.09 9.25
C HIS A 76 5.41 10.22 8.71
N SER A 77 5.13 11.26 7.92
CA SER A 77 3.81 11.46 7.31
C SER A 77 3.41 10.29 6.41
N ARG A 78 4.36 9.80 5.59
CA ARG A 78 4.16 8.61 4.75
C ARG A 78 3.85 7.36 5.59
N GLN A 79 4.57 7.15 6.68
CA GLN A 79 4.33 6.02 7.59
C GLN A 79 2.94 6.09 8.22
N LEU A 80 2.50 7.27 8.66
CA LEU A 80 1.14 7.46 9.20
C LEU A 80 0.07 7.14 8.15
N ALA A 81 0.26 7.63 6.93
CA ALA A 81 -0.68 7.39 5.83
C ALA A 81 -0.78 5.89 5.50
N LEU A 82 0.35 5.21 5.31
CA LEU A 82 0.36 3.76 5.04
C LEU A 82 -0.21 2.97 6.23
N GLY A 83 0.08 3.39 7.46
CA GLY A 83 -0.51 2.80 8.67
C GLY A 83 -2.03 2.91 8.69
N ALA A 84 -2.58 4.07 8.31
CA ALA A 84 -4.02 4.28 8.21
C ALA A 84 -4.66 3.39 7.13
N VAL A 85 -3.99 3.23 5.97
CA VAL A 85 -4.44 2.34 4.88
C VAL A 85 -4.44 0.87 5.33
N SER A 86 -3.40 0.44 6.05
CA SER A 86 -3.32 -0.92 6.58
C SER A 86 -4.41 -1.21 7.62
N SER A 87 -4.59 -0.33 8.61
CA SER A 87 -5.64 -0.50 9.62
C SER A 87 -7.04 -0.50 9.00
N PHE A 88 -7.25 0.32 7.96
CA PHE A 88 -8.48 0.31 7.20
C PHE A 88 -8.74 -1.02 6.49
N ALA A 89 -7.72 -1.60 5.85
CA ALA A 89 -7.85 -2.87 5.16
C ALA A 89 -8.25 -4.02 6.10
N GLN A 90 -7.85 -3.97 7.39
CA GLN A 90 -8.22 -4.97 8.40
C GLN A 90 -9.71 -4.98 8.76
N VAL A 91 -10.39 -3.84 8.67
CA VAL A 91 -11.82 -3.71 9.05
C VAL A 91 -12.76 -3.79 7.84
N CYS A 92 -12.19 -4.03 6.66
CA CYS A 92 -12.92 -4.07 5.40
C CYS A 92 -13.17 -5.48 4.89
N GLU A 93 -14.16 -5.59 4.01
CA GLU A 93 -14.40 -6.84 3.30
C GLU A 93 -13.24 -7.13 2.32
N PRO A 94 -12.72 -8.37 2.30
CA PRO A 94 -11.59 -8.74 1.44
C PRO A 94 -11.84 -8.44 -0.05
N VAL A 95 -13.08 -8.54 -0.51
CA VAL A 95 -13.47 -8.23 -1.90
C VAL A 95 -13.22 -6.75 -2.23
N PHE A 96 -13.56 -5.85 -1.30
CA PHE A 96 -13.34 -4.42 -1.48
C PHE A 96 -11.85 -4.08 -1.49
N VAL A 97 -11.08 -4.65 -0.54
CA VAL A 97 -9.61 -4.51 -0.51
C VAL A 97 -8.98 -5.01 -1.81
N GLY A 98 -9.45 -6.15 -2.33
CA GLY A 98 -9.01 -6.69 -3.62
C GLY A 98 -9.31 -5.75 -4.80
N SER A 99 -10.44 -5.05 -4.78
CA SER A 99 -10.79 -4.05 -5.80
C SER A 99 -9.87 -2.83 -5.76
N LEU A 100 -9.60 -2.30 -4.55
CA LEU A 100 -8.66 -1.21 -4.33
C LEU A 100 -7.24 -1.60 -4.80
N PHE A 101 -6.80 -2.80 -4.46
CA PHE A 101 -5.50 -3.33 -4.89
C PHE A 101 -5.38 -3.42 -6.41
N LYS A 102 -6.38 -4.00 -7.10
CA LYS A 102 -6.40 -4.07 -8.57
C LYS A 102 -6.31 -2.68 -9.21
N THR A 103 -7.03 -1.71 -8.63
CA THR A 103 -7.01 -0.31 -9.10
C THR A 103 -5.62 0.31 -8.95
N LEU A 104 -4.98 0.12 -7.79
CA LEU A 104 -3.63 0.63 -7.53
C LEU A 104 -2.59 -0.03 -8.43
N VAL A 105 -2.66 -1.35 -8.59
CA VAL A 105 -1.80 -2.12 -9.49
C VAL A 105 -1.95 -1.67 -10.95
N ALA A 106 -3.16 -1.45 -11.43
CA ALA A 106 -3.38 -0.98 -12.79
C ALA A 106 -2.75 0.40 -13.03
N LYS A 107 -2.90 1.33 -12.07
CA LYS A 107 -2.23 2.64 -12.12
C LYS A 107 -0.72 2.51 -12.04
N TRP A 108 -0.23 1.63 -11.17
CA TRP A 108 1.20 1.38 -10.99
C TRP A 108 1.85 0.82 -12.25
N LEU A 109 1.22 -0.16 -12.91
CA LEU A 109 1.69 -0.70 -14.18
C LEU A 109 1.77 0.38 -15.25
N LYS A 110 0.75 1.25 -15.37
CA LYS A 110 0.80 2.38 -16.30
C LYS A 110 1.96 3.32 -16.02
N ALA A 111 2.24 3.60 -14.74
CA ALA A 111 3.37 4.46 -14.36
C ALA A 111 4.73 3.81 -14.63
N THR A 112 4.85 2.48 -14.50
CA THR A 112 6.11 1.76 -14.78
C THR A 112 6.32 1.41 -16.25
N THR A 113 5.27 1.41 -17.09
CA THR A 113 5.37 1.21 -18.54
C THR A 113 5.41 2.50 -19.36
N GLY A 114 5.37 3.67 -18.71
CA GLY A 114 5.44 4.98 -19.37
C GLY A 114 4.11 5.52 -19.90
N GLU A 115 2.98 4.91 -19.53
CA GLU A 115 1.62 5.38 -19.84
C GLU A 115 1.08 6.41 -18.83
N ALA A 116 1.78 6.62 -17.71
CA ALA A 116 1.48 7.61 -16.68
C ALA A 116 2.79 8.19 -16.09
N PRO A 117 2.74 9.29 -15.32
CA PRO A 117 3.94 9.89 -14.75
C PRO A 117 4.75 8.88 -13.91
N PRO A 118 6.02 8.61 -14.25
CA PRO A 118 6.82 7.58 -13.60
C PRO A 118 7.13 7.93 -12.13
N THR A 119 7.10 9.22 -11.78
CA THR A 119 7.27 9.74 -10.42
C THR A 119 6.20 9.24 -9.43
N GLU A 120 5.03 8.81 -9.91
CA GLU A 120 3.97 8.23 -9.08
C GLU A 120 4.18 6.74 -8.76
N ALA A 121 5.00 6.04 -9.55
CA ALA A 121 5.16 4.59 -9.45
C ALA A 121 5.60 4.13 -8.04
N PRO A 122 6.57 4.77 -7.36
CA PRO A 122 6.93 4.35 -6.00
C PRO A 122 5.76 4.47 -5.01
N ALA A 123 4.99 5.55 -5.08
CA ALA A 123 3.89 5.81 -4.16
C ALA A 123 2.75 4.81 -4.36
N LEU A 124 2.38 4.54 -5.62
CA LEU A 124 1.38 3.54 -5.97
C LEU A 124 1.83 2.13 -5.55
N GLY A 125 3.13 1.83 -5.69
CA GLY A 125 3.73 0.59 -5.24
C GLY A 125 3.66 0.41 -3.72
N ASP A 126 3.98 1.45 -2.94
CA ASP A 126 3.88 1.44 -1.47
C ASP A 126 2.43 1.22 -1.00
N LEU A 127 1.45 1.89 -1.62
CA LEU A 127 0.03 1.69 -1.33
C LEU A 127 -0.43 0.27 -1.66
N ALA A 128 -0.12 -0.23 -2.86
CA ALA A 128 -0.49 -1.58 -3.27
C ALA A 128 0.16 -2.65 -2.39
N ASN A 129 1.44 -2.49 -2.05
CA ASN A 129 2.15 -3.35 -1.11
C ASN A 129 1.48 -3.37 0.28
N THR A 130 1.00 -2.22 0.76
CA THR A 130 0.34 -2.12 2.07
C THR A 130 -0.96 -2.92 2.15
N LEU A 131 -1.64 -3.12 1.01
CA LEU A 131 -2.85 -3.93 0.95
C LEU A 131 -2.57 -5.45 0.87
N VAL A 132 -1.36 -5.86 0.46
CA VAL A 132 -1.01 -7.28 0.24
C VAL A 132 -1.33 -8.20 1.43
N PRO A 133 -0.99 -7.83 2.69
CA PRO A 133 -1.29 -8.68 3.85
C PRO A 133 -2.78 -8.97 4.08
N HIS A 134 -3.67 -8.18 3.46
CA HIS A 134 -5.12 -8.24 3.65
C HIS A 134 -5.85 -8.73 2.40
N LEU A 135 -5.12 -9.23 1.39
CA LEU A 135 -5.72 -9.69 0.16
C LEU A 135 -6.41 -11.05 0.32
N PRO A 136 -7.51 -11.28 -0.41
CA PRO A 136 -8.01 -12.64 -0.57
C PRO A 136 -6.98 -13.50 -1.31
N ALA A 137 -6.94 -14.79 -0.97
CA ALA A 137 -5.92 -15.73 -1.46
C ALA A 137 -5.82 -15.77 -2.99
N GLU A 138 -6.95 -15.63 -3.70
CA GLU A 138 -6.98 -15.66 -5.16
C GLU A 138 -6.20 -14.52 -5.82
N LEU A 139 -5.93 -13.43 -5.08
CA LEU A 139 -5.22 -12.25 -5.60
C LEU A 139 -3.72 -12.24 -5.26
N LEU A 140 -3.23 -13.19 -4.47
CA LEU A 140 -1.79 -13.29 -4.15
C LEU A 140 -0.95 -13.61 -5.37
N GLU A 141 -1.46 -14.45 -6.28
CA GLU A 141 -0.78 -14.75 -7.54
C GLU A 141 -0.67 -13.52 -8.43
N LEU A 142 -1.70 -12.66 -8.45
CA LEU A 142 -1.67 -11.38 -9.15
C LEU A 142 -0.56 -10.49 -8.59
N ALA A 143 -0.41 -10.40 -7.26
CA ALA A 143 0.66 -9.64 -6.64
C ALA A 143 2.04 -10.15 -7.09
N LEU A 144 2.26 -11.47 -7.17
CA LEU A 144 3.51 -12.03 -7.69
C LEU A 144 3.73 -11.73 -9.17
N LYS A 145 2.70 -11.83 -10.01
CA LYS A 145 2.79 -11.54 -11.46
C LYS A 145 3.12 -10.07 -11.72
N VAL A 146 2.67 -9.18 -10.86
CA VAL A 146 2.84 -7.73 -10.99
C VAL A 146 4.18 -7.26 -10.41
N PHE A 147 4.49 -7.65 -9.18
CA PHE A 147 5.71 -7.20 -8.50
C PHE A 147 6.96 -8.03 -8.86
N GLY A 148 6.79 -9.28 -9.26
CA GLY A 148 7.90 -10.17 -9.65
C GLY A 148 8.75 -9.62 -10.80
N PRO A 149 8.16 -9.16 -11.93
CA PRO A 149 8.92 -8.55 -13.02
C PRO A 149 9.70 -7.31 -12.59
N ALA A 150 9.13 -6.47 -11.72
CA ALA A 150 9.77 -5.24 -11.24
C ALA A 150 11.02 -5.50 -10.37
N LEU A 151 11.16 -6.70 -9.80
CA LEU A 151 12.40 -7.15 -9.16
C LEU A 151 13.48 -7.56 -10.15
N LYS A 152 13.09 -8.11 -11.31
CA LYS A 152 14.00 -8.65 -12.33
C LYS A 152 14.49 -7.60 -13.31
N SER A 153 13.76 -6.49 -13.45
CA SER A 153 14.23 -5.32 -14.18
C SER A 153 15.46 -4.76 -13.46
N ALA A 154 16.64 -5.22 -13.87
CA ALA A 154 17.92 -4.68 -13.45
C ALA A 154 17.88 -3.16 -13.65
N THR A 155 18.27 -2.41 -12.63
CA THR A 155 18.47 -0.97 -12.72
C THR A 155 19.36 -0.73 -13.93
N PRO A 156 18.90 0.00 -14.97
CA PRO A 156 19.74 0.21 -16.13
C PRO A 156 21.01 0.95 -15.67
N ASN A 157 22.18 0.35 -15.91
CA ASN A 157 23.48 0.98 -15.63
C ASN A 157 23.66 2.30 -16.41
N SER A 158 22.82 2.52 -17.42
CA SER A 158 22.67 3.75 -18.19
C SER A 158 21.31 4.38 -17.89
N GLY A 159 21.31 5.43 -17.08
CA GLY A 159 20.15 6.24 -16.73
C GLY A 159 20.60 7.42 -15.89
N SER A 160 19.79 8.47 -15.80
CA SER A 160 20.06 9.58 -14.88
C SER A 160 20.07 9.06 -13.43
N GLU A 161 20.72 9.78 -12.50
CA GLU A 161 20.70 9.40 -11.07
C GLU A 161 19.26 9.37 -10.52
N GLU A 162 18.38 10.21 -11.05
CA GLU A 162 16.96 10.25 -10.69
C GLU A 162 16.21 9.00 -11.17
N GLU A 163 16.45 8.55 -12.40
CA GLU A 163 15.87 7.31 -12.95
C GLU A 163 16.34 6.08 -12.16
N LYS A 164 17.62 6.04 -11.77
CA LYS A 164 18.16 4.97 -10.92
C LYS A 164 17.50 4.97 -9.55
N LEU A 165 17.33 6.13 -8.92
CA LEU A 165 16.67 6.27 -7.62
C LEU A 165 15.21 5.83 -7.70
N LEU A 166 14.51 6.23 -8.76
CA LEU A 166 13.12 5.84 -9.01
C LEU A 166 13.01 4.31 -9.18
N ALA A 167 13.84 3.72 -10.02
CA ALA A 167 13.88 2.27 -10.23
C ALA A 167 14.18 1.51 -8.93
N ALA A 168 15.14 2.00 -8.13
CA ALA A 168 15.45 1.40 -6.82
C ALA A 168 14.26 1.48 -5.85
N ASN A 169 13.49 2.57 -5.86
CA ASN A 169 12.30 2.70 -5.01
C ASN A 169 11.17 1.77 -5.46
N VAL A 170 10.96 1.62 -6.77
CA VAL A 170 10.01 0.65 -7.35
C VAL A 170 10.40 -0.79 -6.98
N GLN A 171 11.68 -1.14 -7.10
CA GLN A 171 12.22 -2.45 -6.68
C GLN A 171 12.00 -2.69 -5.19
N LYS A 172 12.25 -1.69 -4.32
CA LYS A 172 12.00 -1.81 -2.87
C LYS A 172 10.53 -2.07 -2.56
N ALA A 173 9.61 -1.38 -3.24
CA ALA A 173 8.17 -1.60 -3.08
C ALA A 173 7.78 -3.03 -3.53
N ALA A 174 8.29 -3.47 -4.68
CA ALA A 174 8.07 -4.82 -5.21
C ALA A 174 8.63 -5.91 -4.27
N TYR A 175 9.81 -5.69 -3.72
CA TYR A 175 10.45 -6.58 -2.75
C TYR A 175 9.59 -6.76 -1.49
N ARG A 176 9.11 -5.64 -0.92
CA ARG A 176 8.23 -5.66 0.25
C ARG A 176 6.92 -6.38 -0.05
N ALA A 177 6.34 -6.15 -1.23
CA ALA A 177 5.10 -6.81 -1.65
C ALA A 177 5.29 -8.32 -1.72
N ILE A 178 6.39 -8.79 -2.32
CA ILE A 178 6.70 -10.22 -2.40
C ILE A 178 6.95 -10.81 -1.02
N CYS A 179 7.70 -10.12 -0.15
CA CYS A 179 7.87 -10.54 1.24
C CYS A 179 6.52 -10.68 1.95
N ASN A 180 5.59 -9.75 1.72
CA ASN A 180 4.25 -9.79 2.29
C ASN A 180 3.40 -10.93 1.72
N VAL A 181 3.54 -11.26 0.42
CA VAL A 181 2.91 -12.47 -0.15
C VAL A 181 3.44 -13.73 0.54
N ILE A 182 4.76 -13.84 0.74
CA ILE A 182 5.38 -15.01 1.36
C ILE A 182 4.92 -15.18 2.82
N ARG A 183 4.78 -14.07 3.54
CA ARG A 183 4.30 -14.04 4.94
C ARG A 183 2.78 -14.15 5.06
N HIS A 184 2.05 -14.16 3.95
CA HIS A 184 0.60 -14.18 3.96
C HIS A 184 0.08 -15.52 4.52
N PRO A 185 -0.92 -15.53 5.42
CA PRO A 185 -1.44 -16.78 6.01
C PRO A 185 -1.88 -17.80 4.96
N ALA A 186 -2.53 -17.35 3.89
CA ALA A 186 -2.96 -18.21 2.78
C ALA A 186 -1.83 -18.71 1.86
N ALA A 187 -0.60 -18.18 1.97
CA ALA A 187 0.53 -18.66 1.17
C ALA A 187 0.99 -20.06 1.61
N ALA A 188 0.85 -20.39 2.91
CA ALA A 188 1.18 -21.70 3.46
C ALA A 188 0.24 -22.81 2.96
N THR A 189 -1.04 -22.49 2.74
CA THR A 189 -2.06 -23.46 2.30
C THR A 189 -2.15 -23.61 0.79
N GLY A 190 -1.80 -22.58 0.01
CA GLY A 190 -1.89 -22.58 -1.46
C GLY A 190 -0.62 -23.02 -2.21
N GLY A 191 0.41 -23.54 -1.53
CA GLY A 191 1.67 -23.92 -2.17
C GLY A 191 2.44 -22.73 -2.79
N LEU A 192 2.16 -21.51 -2.32
CA LEU A 192 2.85 -20.26 -2.68
C LEU A 192 4.03 -19.99 -1.74
N GLY A 193 3.92 -20.42 -0.48
CA GLY A 193 5.00 -20.46 0.50
C GLY A 193 5.91 -21.67 0.38
N ASP A 194 5.77 -22.48 -0.68
CA ASP A 194 6.69 -23.59 -0.96
C ASP A 194 8.12 -23.06 -1.09
N ALA A 195 9.03 -23.65 -0.31
CA ALA A 195 10.45 -23.29 -0.29
C ALA A 195 11.05 -23.28 -1.70
N ALA A 196 10.64 -24.17 -2.60
CA ALA A 196 11.13 -24.19 -3.98
C ALA A 196 10.72 -22.94 -4.79
N LYS A 197 9.47 -22.47 -4.66
CA LYS A 197 9.00 -21.25 -5.32
C LYS A 197 9.60 -20.00 -4.71
N VAL A 198 9.72 -19.96 -3.38
CA VAL A 198 10.42 -18.90 -2.65
C VAL A 198 11.88 -18.83 -3.13
N ILE A 199 12.61 -19.95 -3.14
CA ILE A 199 13.98 -20.03 -3.67
C ILE A 199 14.04 -19.61 -5.14
N SER A 200 13.05 -19.96 -5.98
CA SER A 200 13.01 -19.51 -7.38
C SER A 200 12.88 -17.98 -7.51
N LEU A 201 12.04 -17.35 -6.67
CA LEU A 201 11.89 -15.90 -6.58
C LEU A 201 13.19 -15.23 -6.12
N TRP A 202 13.87 -15.79 -5.12
CA TRP A 202 15.15 -15.29 -4.62
C TRP A 202 16.32 -15.54 -5.57
N SER A 203 16.30 -16.63 -6.33
CA SER A 203 17.32 -16.92 -7.34
C SER A 203 17.26 -15.96 -8.52
N ALA A 204 16.09 -15.35 -8.77
CA ALA A 204 15.93 -14.31 -9.78
C ALA A 204 16.33 -12.90 -9.31
N LEU A 205 16.73 -12.76 -8.04
CA LEU A 205 17.29 -11.53 -7.45
C LEU A 205 18.83 -11.54 -7.43
N LYS A 206 19.48 -12.63 -7.85
CA LYS A 206 20.92 -12.73 -8.07
C LYS A 206 21.26 -12.40 -9.52
#